data_AF-A0A7K0YQG3-F1
#
_entry.id   AF-A0A7K0YQG3-F1
#
_cell.length_a   1.000
_cell.length_b   1.000
_cell.length_c   1.000
_cell.angle_alpha   90.00
_cell.angle_beta   90.00
_cell.angle_gamma   90.00
#
_symmetry.space_group_name_H-M   'P 1'
#
loop_
_entity.id
_entity.type
_entity.pdbx_description
1 polymer ?
#
loop_
_entity_poly.entity_id
_entity_poly.type
_entity_poly.pdbx_seq_one_letter_code
_entity_poly.pdbx_strand_id
1 'polypeptide(L)' 'ESVLIFILPPSREEQRRRLVGRGDPDHKIQERLRKAEEEEPVGLALADYYLVNDELERTVDEMMALITRLRHDVGR' A
#
# COMPACT_ATOMS: atom_id res chain seq x y z
N GLU A 1 -12.60 -17.72 1.43
CA GLU A 1 -12.46 -16.44 2.13
C GLU A 1 -11.36 -15.63 1.45
N SER A 2 -11.42 -14.30 1.53
CA SER A 2 -10.44 -13.40 0.93
C SER A 2 -9.85 -12.51 2.02
N VAL A 3 -8.61 -12.05 1.82
CA VAL A 3 -7.93 -11.12 2.73
C VAL A 3 -7.62 -9.84 1.96
N LEU A 4 -7.97 -8.70 2.52
CA LEU A 4 -7.67 -7.38 1.98
C LEU A 4 -6.43 -6.81 2.67
N ILE A 5 -5.37 -6.57 1.89
CA ILE A 5 -4.13 -5.94 2.36
C ILE A 5 -4.03 -4.55 1.71
N PHE A 6 -3.96 -3.50 2.54
CA PHE A 6 -3.79 -2.13 2.07
C PHE A 6 -2.33 -1.69 2.09
N ILE A 7 -1.85 -1.06 1.03
CA ILE A 7 -0.45 -0.63 0.91
C ILE A 7 -0.38 0.89 0.98
N LEU A 8 0.37 1.40 1.96
CA LEU A 8 0.60 2.82 2.19
C LEU A 8 2.00 3.24 1.72
N PRO A 9 2.18 4.46 1.19
CA PRO A 9 3.52 5.06 1.15
C PRO A 9 3.97 5.45 2.58
N PRO A 10 5.28 5.62 2.84
CA PRO A 10 5.76 6.06 4.16
C PRO A 10 5.40 7.52 4.45
N SER A 11 5.14 8.32 3.42
CA SER A 11 4.56 9.65 3.54
C SER A 11 3.96 10.11 2.20
N ARG A 12 3.12 11.14 2.25
CA ARG A 12 2.58 11.79 1.03
C ARG A 12 3.69 12.45 0.20
N GLU A 13 4.71 12.98 0.86
CA GLU A 13 5.87 13.58 0.19
C GLU A 13 6.70 12.51 -0.55
N GLU A 14 6.90 11.34 0.06
CA GLU A 14 7.56 10.22 -0.61
C GLU A 14 6.74 9.69 -1.79
N GLN A 15 5.41 9.60 -1.63
CA GLN A 15 4.51 9.24 -2.73
C GLN A 15 4.66 10.20 -3.91
N ARG A 16 4.67 11.52 -3.64
CA ARG A 16 4.90 12.56 -4.65
C ARG A 16 6.26 12.38 -5.30
N ARG A 17 7.33 12.21 -4.53
CA ARG A 17 8.70 11.98 -5.03
C ARG A 17 8.76 10.80 -6.00
N ARG A 18 8.13 9.67 -5.67
CA ARG A 18 8.08 8.46 -6.53
C ARG A 18 7.25 8.65 -7.79
N LEU A 19 6.19 9.46 -7.75
CA LEU A 19 5.39 9.79 -8.94
C LEU A 19 6.19 10.68 -9.89
N VAL A 20 6.86 11.72 -9.35
CA VAL A 20 7.79 12.57 -10.13
C VAL A 20 8.93 11.74 -10.71
N GLY A 21 9.55 10.87 -9.91
CA GLY A 21 10.66 10.00 -10.36
C GLY A 21 10.25 9.00 -11.46
N ARG A 22 8.96 8.67 -11.57
CA ARG A 22 8.41 7.88 -12.68
C ARG A 22 8.20 8.67 -13.97
N GLY A 23 8.30 10.00 -13.92
CA GLY A 23 7.98 10.88 -15.04
C GLY A 23 6.47 11.05 -15.25
N ASP A 24 5.64 10.82 -14.23
CA ASP A 24 4.20 11.09 -14.31
C ASP A 24 3.99 12.60 -14.55
N PRO A 25 3.06 13.01 -15.44
CA PRO A 25 2.78 14.43 -15.67
C PRO A 25 2.07 15.06 -14.47
N ASP A 26 2.31 16.35 -14.22
CA ASP A 26 1.85 17.07 -13.02
C ASP A 26 0.36 16.87 -12.71
N HIS A 27 -0.50 16.95 -13.71
CA HIS A 27 -1.95 16.76 -13.52
C HIS A 27 -2.29 15.35 -13.00
N LYS A 28 -1.56 14.31 -13.42
CA LYS A 28 -1.72 12.95 -12.90
C LYS A 28 -1.16 12.80 -11.50
N ILE A 29 -0.06 13.48 -11.18
CA ILE A 29 0.49 13.48 -9.82
C ILE A 29 -0.55 14.04 -8.85
N GLN A 30 -1.12 15.21 -9.15
CA GLN A 30 -2.13 15.85 -8.30
C GLN A 30 -3.39 14.99 -8.17
N GLU A 31 -3.88 14.42 -9.29
CA GLU A 31 -5.03 13.52 -9.29
C GLU A 31 -4.80 12.30 -8.38
N ARG A 32 -3.62 11.68 -8.47
CA ARG A 32 -3.26 10.50 -7.67
C ARG A 32 -3.08 10.83 -6.19
N LEU A 33 -2.48 11.97 -5.84
CA LEU A 33 -2.30 12.38 -4.45
C LEU A 33 -3.64 12.68 -3.78
N ARG A 34 -4.51 13.46 -4.45
CA ARG A 34 -5.87 13.72 -3.95
C ARG A 34 -6.65 12.43 -3.74
N LYS A 35 -6.61 11.53 -4.73
CA LYS A 35 -7.27 10.23 -4.64
C LYS A 35 -6.74 9.40 -3.47
N ALA A 36 -5.43 9.42 -3.21
CA ALA A 36 -4.84 8.72 -2.09
C ALA A 36 -5.29 9.30 -0.73
N GLU A 37 -5.47 10.62 -0.62
CA GLU A 37 -6.03 11.25 0.59
C GLU A 37 -7.48 10.83 0.85
N GLU A 38 -8.27 10.66 -0.21
CA GLU A 38 -9.66 10.20 -0.12
C GLU A 38 -9.76 8.69 0.20
N GLU A 39 -8.90 7.88 -0.40
CA GLU A 39 -8.94 6.41 -0.26
C GLU A 39 -8.30 5.91 1.03
N GLU A 40 -7.29 6.59 1.58
CA GLU A 40 -6.55 6.14 2.76
C GLU A 40 -7.43 5.86 4.00
N PRO A 41 -8.32 6.76 4.46
CA PRO A 41 -9.18 6.46 5.61
C PRO A 41 -10.15 5.31 5.33
N VAL A 42 -10.63 5.17 4.08
CA VAL A 42 -11.54 4.09 3.67
C VAL A 42 -10.79 2.75 3.61
N GLY A 43 -9.59 2.74 3.02
CA GLY A 43 -8.74 1.56 2.91
C GLY A 43 -8.33 1.04 4.27
N LEU A 44 -7.93 1.93 5.18
CA LEU A 44 -7.61 1.56 6.57
C LEU A 44 -8.81 0.99 7.34
N ALA A 45 -10.03 1.47 7.07
CA ALA A 45 -11.23 0.96 7.71
C ALA A 45 -11.68 -0.41 7.16
N LEU A 46 -11.37 -0.71 5.90
CA LEU A 46 -11.81 -1.94 5.22
C LEU A 46 -10.78 -3.08 5.29
N ALA A 47 -9.50 -2.75 5.41
CA ALA A 47 -8.44 -3.75 5.28
C ALA A 47 -8.27 -4.61 6.53
N ASP A 48 -8.01 -5.89 6.32
CA ASP A 48 -7.65 -6.83 7.39
C ASP A 48 -6.22 -6.54 7.90
N TYR A 49 -5.34 -6.09 6.99
CA TYR A 49 -3.96 -5.74 7.27
C TYR A 49 -3.52 -4.54 6.41
N TYR A 50 -2.55 -3.77 6.89
CA TYR A 50 -1.86 -2.78 6.06
C TYR A 50 -0.35 -2.92 6.15
N LEU A 51 0.35 -2.50 5.10
CA LEU A 51 1.81 -2.44 5.04
C LEU A 51 2.25 -1.06 4.57
N VAL A 52 3.34 -0.55 5.14
CA VAL A 52 3.99 0.68 4.69
C VAL A 52 5.11 0.32 3.73
N ASN A 53 5.01 0.77 2.48
CA ASN A 53 5.95 0.54 1.40
C ASN A 53 7.08 1.57 1.41
N ASP A 54 7.96 1.47 2.40
CA ASP A 54 9.17 2.30 2.48
C ASP A 54 10.29 1.75 1.59
N GLU A 55 10.62 0.46 1.73
CA GLU A 55 11.63 -0.25 0.95
C GLU A 55 11.01 -1.49 0.29
N LEU A 56 11.16 -1.61 -1.03
CA LEU A 56 10.42 -2.59 -1.83
C LEU A 56 10.68 -4.03 -1.37
N GLU A 57 11.96 -4.39 -1.22
CA GLU A 57 12.40 -5.74 -0.85
C GLU A 57 11.82 -6.13 0.50
N ARG A 58 11.95 -5.25 1.50
CA ARG A 58 11.43 -5.46 2.83
C ARG A 58 9.90 -5.60 2.85
N THR A 59 9.18 -4.73 2.13
CA THR A 59 7.72 -4.80 2.06
C THR A 59 7.24 -6.08 1.38
N VAL A 60 7.96 -6.57 0.36
CA VAL A 60 7.66 -7.87 -0.27
C VAL A 60 7.86 -9.01 0.73
N ASP A 61 8.95 -9.02 1.48
CA ASP A 61 9.22 -10.04 2.49
C ASP A 61 8.14 -10.06 3.59
N GLU A 62 7.76 -8.88 4.11
CA GLU A 62 6.69 -8.72 5.08
C GLU A 62 5.34 -9.23 4.54
N MET A 63 5.01 -8.90 3.29
CA MET A 63 3.78 -9.36 2.63
C MET A 63 3.77 -10.87 2.44
N MET A 64 4.88 -11.47 2.00
CA MET A 64 4.99 -12.91 1.79
C MET A 64 4.92 -13.69 3.10
N ALA A 65 5.53 -13.16 4.17
CA ALA A 65 5.42 -13.74 5.51
C ALA A 65 3.98 -13.73 6.02
N LEU A 66 3.26 -12.61 5.84
CA LEU A 66 1.85 -12.49 6.19
C LEU A 66 0.99 -13.50 5.41
N ILE A 67 1.12 -13.54 4.08
CA ILE A 67 0.36 -14.48 3.23
C ILE A 67 0.62 -15.93 3.64
N THR A 68 1.88 -16.28 3.91
CA THR A 68 2.26 -17.64 4.33
C THR A 68 1.61 -18.00 5.65
N ARG A 69 1.67 -17.12 6.65
CA ARG A 69 1.02 -17.32 7.95
C ARG A 69 -0.49 -17.55 7.80
N LEU A 70 -1.17 -16.68 7.06
CA LEU A 70 -2.63 -16.77 6.87
C LEU A 70 -3.06 -18.07 6.17
N ARG A 71 -2.25 -18.56 5.22
CA ARG A 71 -2.50 -19.85 4.58
C ARG A 71 -2.37 -21.04 5.53
N HIS A 72 -1.45 -20.97 6.49
CA HIS A 72 -1.32 -22.02 7.52
C HIS A 72 -2.46 -21.98 8.54
N ASP A 73 -2.91 -20.78 8.93
CA ASP A 73 -3.96 -20.61 9.94
C ASP A 73 -5.34 -21.08 9.42
N VAL A 74 -5.64 -20.90 8.13
CA VAL A 74 -6.88 -21.38 7.48
C VAL A 74 -6.93 -22.91 7.32
N GLY A 75 -5.78 -23.58 7.39
CA GLY A 75 -5.68 -25.04 7.26
C GLY A 75 -5.90 -25.83 8.55
N ARG A 76 -6.17 -25.17 9.69
CA ARG A 76 -6.50 -25.80 10.97
C ARG A 76 -7.99 -25.75 11.29
#